data_AF-A0A7G8EGP0-F1
#
_entry.id   AF-A0A7G8EGP0-F1
#
_cell.length_a   1.000
_cell.length_b   1.000
_cell.length_c   1.000
_cell.angle_alpha   90.00
_cell.angle_beta   90.00
_cell.angle_gamma   90.00
#
_symmetry.space_group_name_H-M   'P 1'
#
loop_
_entity.id
_entity.type
_entity.pdbx_description
1 polymer ?
#
loop_
_entity_poly.entity_id
_entity_poly.type
_entity_poly.pdbx_seq_one_letter_code
_entity_poly.pdbx_strand_id
1 'polypeptide(L)'
;MFYLAFWQRRSTATVVEARDRQQARARAKSRQKQGYGVLVSLQQAKPEDAALIRRGVWVRRRRDGSSPQFGSASERQQARQQRSRYRSWL
;
A
#
# COMPACT_ATOMS: atom_id res chain seq x y z
N MET A 1 -6.30 -0.31 -15.05
CA MET A 1 -5.25 0.24 -14.17
C MET A 1 -5.55 -0.14 -12.73
N PHE A 2 -4.56 -0.18 -11.85
CA PHE A 2 -4.81 -0.39 -10.42
C PHE A 2 -4.78 0.92 -9.66
N TYR A 3 -5.65 1.03 -8.67
CA TYR A 3 -5.74 2.15 -7.75
C TYR A 3 -5.67 1.65 -6.31
N LEU A 4 -5.07 2.49 -5.47
CA LEU A 4 -4.88 2.29 -4.05
C LEU A 4 -5.82 3.25 -3.32
N ALA A 5 -6.82 2.69 -2.65
CA ALA A 5 -7.81 3.43 -1.87
C ALA A 5 -7.42 3.42 -0.39
N PHE A 6 -7.12 4.59 0.17
CA PHE A 6 -6.75 4.78 1.57
C PHE A 6 -7.92 5.26 2.39
N TRP A 7 -8.20 4.54 3.47
CA TRP A 7 -9.31 4.83 4.37
C TRP A 7 -8.81 5.48 5.66
N GLN A 8 -9.67 6.24 6.32
CA GLN A 8 -9.33 6.98 7.52
C GLN A 8 -8.81 6.08 8.65
N ARG A 9 -9.53 4.97 8.92
CA ARG A 9 -9.27 4.05 10.03
C ARG A 9 -8.51 2.80 9.59
N ARG A 10 -7.89 2.82 8.40
CA ARG A 10 -7.11 1.71 7.86
C ARG A 10 -5.70 2.14 7.51
N SER A 11 -4.72 1.39 7.98
CA SER A 11 -3.30 1.63 7.71
C SER A 11 -2.84 1.12 6.35
N THR A 12 -3.63 0.25 5.71
CA THR A 12 -3.33 -0.33 4.39
C THR A 12 -4.33 0.10 3.32
N ALA A 13 -3.83 0.27 2.09
CA ALA A 13 -4.66 0.52 0.94
C ALA A 13 -5.56 -0.68 0.57
N THR A 14 -6.77 -0.40 0.10
CA THR A 14 -7.56 -1.35 -0.68
C THR A 14 -7.17 -1.22 -2.15
N VAL A 15 -6.81 -2.33 -2.79
CA VAL A 15 -6.52 -2.36 -4.23
C VAL A 15 -7.81 -2.52 -5.02
N VAL A 16 -8.02 -1.65 -6.00
CA VAL A 16 -9.14 -1.74 -6.94
C VAL A 16 -8.64 -1.58 -8.38
N GLU A 17 -9.14 -2.42 -9.28
CA GLU A 17 -8.91 -2.25 -10.70
C GLU A 17 -9.97 -1.33 -11.29
N ALA A 18 -9.57 -0.34 -12.08
CA ALA A 18 -10.46 0.59 -12.77
C ALA A 18 -9.79 1.21 -14.02
N ARG A 19 -10.60 1.76 -14.91
CA ARG A 19 -10.16 2.50 -16.10
C ARG A 19 -9.80 3.95 -15.77
N ASP A 20 -10.54 4.57 -14.86
CA ASP A 20 -10.36 5.96 -14.44
C ASP A 20 -10.55 6.13 -12.92
N ARG A 21 -10.30 7.36 -12.43
CA ARG A 21 -10.42 7.69 -10.99
C ARG A 21 -11.86 7.65 -10.48
N GLN A 22 -12.86 7.99 -11.28
CA GLN A 22 -14.26 7.98 -10.85
C GLN A 22 -14.73 6.54 -10.62
N GLN A 23 -14.46 5.65 -11.57
CA GLN A 23 -14.71 4.23 -11.48
C GLN A 23 -13.93 3.59 -10.33
N ALA A 24 -12.66 3.99 -10.12
CA ALA A 24 -11.88 3.54 -8.97
C ALA A 24 -12.53 3.95 -7.64
N ARG A 25 -13.05 5.19 -7.54
CA ARG A 25 -13.76 5.66 -6.35
C ARG A 25 -15.05 4.90 -6.11
N ALA A 26 -15.85 4.67 -7.16
CA ALA A 26 -17.08 3.88 -7.06
C ALA A 26 -16.81 2.45 -6.59
N ARG A 27 -15.81 1.79 -7.19
CA ARG A 27 -15.37 0.43 -6.81
C ARG A 27 -14.75 0.37 -5.40
N ALA A 28 -14.03 1.41 -5.00
CA ALA A 28 -13.50 1.51 -3.64
C ALA A 28 -14.64 1.62 -2.63
N LYS A 29 -15.65 2.47 -2.89
CA LYS A 29 -16.84 2.61 -2.05
C LYS A 29 -17.62 1.30 -1.94
N SER A 30 -17.82 0.56 -3.05
CA SER A 30 -18.53 -0.72 -2.99
C SER A 30 -17.78 -1.79 -2.19
N ARG A 31 -16.45 -1.67 -2.05
CA ARG A 31 -15.60 -2.54 -1.22
C ARG A 31 -15.33 -2.00 0.19
N GLN A 32 -15.97 -0.89 0.57
CA GLN A 32 -15.82 -0.33 1.91
C GLN A 32 -16.44 -1.29 2.93
N LYS A 33 -15.67 -1.70 3.93
CA LYS A 33 -16.20 -2.47 5.06
C LYS A 33 -16.57 -1.54 6.21
N GLN A 34 -17.47 -2.03 7.06
CA GLN A 34 -17.79 -1.37 8.33
C GLN A 34 -16.49 -1.14 9.12
N GLY A 35 -16.35 0.06 9.67
CA GLY A 35 -15.17 0.45 10.45
C GLY A 35 -13.99 1.03 9.64
N TYR A 36 -14.00 1.01 8.31
CA TYR A 36 -12.91 1.64 7.52
C TYR A 36 -12.88 3.17 7.64
N GLY A 37 -14.00 3.80 8.00
CA GLY A 37 -14.15 5.25 7.97
C GLY A 37 -14.25 5.80 6.56
N VAL A 38 -13.97 7.08 6.36
CA VAL A 38 -14.09 7.74 5.05
C VAL A 38 -12.90 7.44 4.13
N LEU A 39 -13.13 7.50 2.81
CA LEU A 39 -12.06 7.46 1.82
C LEU A 39 -11.26 8.76 1.87
N VAL A 40 -10.00 8.70 2.28
CA VAL A 40 -9.13 9.87 2.48
C VAL A 40 -8.31 10.18 1.23
N SER A 41 -7.82 9.14 0.55
CA SER A 41 -6.99 9.31 -0.64
C SER A 41 -7.20 8.17 -1.61
N LEU A 42 -7.07 8.49 -2.90
CA LEU A 42 -7.16 7.54 -3.99
C LEU A 42 -5.99 7.81 -4.93
N GLN A 43 -5.05 6.89 -5.00
CA GLN A 43 -3.83 7.03 -5.80
C GLN A 43 -3.79 5.96 -6.88
N GLN A 44 -3.28 6.29 -8.05
CA GLN A 44 -2.97 5.27 -9.05
C GLN A 44 -1.76 4.47 -8.58
N ALA A 45 -1.81 3.15 -8.72
CA ALA A 45 -0.67 2.30 -8.42
C ALA A 45 0.47 2.62 -9.38
N LYS A 46 1.69 2.69 -8.86
CA LYS A 46 2.89 2.83 -9.68
C LYS A 46 3.06 1.60 -10.58
N PRO A 47 3.77 1.71 -11.72
CA PRO A 47 3.95 0.57 -12.64
C PRO A 47 4.52 -0.68 -11.97
N GLU A 48 5.44 -0.51 -11.00
CA GLU A 48 6.07 -1.63 -10.28
C GLU A 48 5.05 -2.35 -9.39
N ASP A 49 4.27 -1.58 -8.62
CA ASP A 49 3.20 -2.11 -7.77
C ASP A 49 2.11 -2.78 -8.62
N ALA A 50 1.76 -2.19 -9.77
CA ALA A 50 0.79 -2.75 -10.70
C ALA A 50 1.25 -4.10 -11.28
N ALA A 51 2.55 -4.24 -11.61
CA ALA A 51 3.10 -5.51 -12.07
C ALA A 51 3.02 -6.60 -10.99
N LEU A 52 3.27 -6.24 -9.73
CA LEU A 52 3.13 -7.15 -8.58
C LEU A 52 1.67 -7.55 -8.36
N ILE A 53 0.75 -6.59 -8.37
CA ILE A 53 -0.69 -6.84 -8.21
C ILE A 53 -1.21 -7.80 -9.29
N ARG A 54 -0.79 -7.63 -10.56
CA ARG A 54 -1.17 -8.55 -11.65
C ARG A 54 -0.73 -9.98 -11.41
N ARG A 55 0.40 -10.18 -10.74
CA ARG A 55 0.92 -11.51 -10.36
C ARG A 55 0.22 -12.09 -9.12
N GLY A 56 -0.82 -11.42 -8.60
CA GLY A 56 -1.50 -11.82 -7.37
C GLY A 56 -0.71 -11.51 -6.09
N VAL A 57 0.40 -10.77 -6.21
CA VAL A 57 1.23 -10.43 -5.04
C VAL A 57 0.54 -9.33 -4.24
N TRP A 58 0.35 -9.58 -2.95
CA TRP A 58 -0.28 -8.63 -2.06
C TRP A 58 0.65 -7.44 -1.78
N VAL A 59 0.34 -6.28 -2.38
CA VAL A 59 1.11 -5.04 -2.14
C VAL A 59 0.52 -4.29 -0.94
N ARG A 60 1.28 -4.22 0.15
CA ARG A 60 0.93 -3.38 1.31
C ARG A 60 1.48 -1.98 1.05
N ARG A 61 0.62 -0.97 0.96
CA ARG A 61 1.02 0.45 0.93
C ARG A 61 0.37 1.21 2.07
N ARG A 62 1.16 2.05 2.73
CA ARG A 62 0.70 3.03 3.72
C ARG A 62 0.37 4.35 3.04
N ARG A 63 -0.40 5.20 3.74
CA ARG A 63 -0.91 6.49 3.24
C ARG A 63 0.21 7.48 2.92
N ASP A 64 1.30 7.43 3.68
CA ASP A 64 2.53 8.21 3.50
C ASP A 64 3.38 7.72 2.30
N GLY A 65 2.92 6.69 1.58
CA GLY A 65 3.64 6.11 0.45
C GLY A 65 4.67 5.04 0.84
N SER A 66 4.93 4.84 2.14
CA SER A 66 5.82 3.78 2.60
C SER A 66 5.20 2.41 2.39
N SER A 67 6.01 1.42 1.99
CA SER A 67 5.56 0.03 1.82
C SER A 67 6.08 -0.79 3.00
N PRO A 68 5.22 -1.45 3.80
CA PRO A 68 5.65 -2.22 4.98
C PRO A 68 6.60 -3.39 4.68
N GLN A 69 6.62 -3.88 3.43
CA GLN A 69 7.48 -5.00 3.00
C GLN A 69 8.67 -4.54 2.15
N PHE A 70 8.60 -3.33 1.60
CA PHE A 70 9.62 -2.78 0.73
C PHE A 70 9.82 -1.32 1.11
N GLY A 71 10.51 -1.12 2.24
CA GLY A 71 11.35 0.06 2.29
C GLY A 71 12.15 0.14 0.97
N SER A 72 12.41 1.35 0.49
CA SER A 72 13.45 1.63 -0.49
C SER A 72 14.70 0.78 -0.21
N ALA A 73 15.52 0.50 -1.22
CA ALA A 73 16.74 -0.30 -1.01
C ALA A 73 17.56 0.22 0.19
N SER A 74 17.61 1.54 0.35
CA SER A 74 18.18 2.25 1.50
C SER A 74 17.46 1.93 2.82
N GLU A 75 16.13 2.01 2.90
CA GLU A 75 15.38 1.64 4.12
C GLU A 75 15.53 0.16 4.48
N ARG A 76 15.60 -0.75 3.49
CA ARG A 76 15.91 -2.17 3.72
C ARG A 76 17.33 -2.37 4.25
N GLN A 77 18.29 -1.62 3.72
CA GLN A 77 19.67 -1.67 4.18
C GLN A 77 19.82 -1.08 5.60
N GLN A 78 19.15 0.04 5.89
CA GLN A 78 19.11 0.62 7.23
C GLN A 78 18.44 -0.33 8.25
N ALA A 79 17.31 -0.94 7.91
CA ALA A 79 16.66 -1.92 8.77
C ALA A 79 17.55 -3.16 9.03
N ARG A 80 18.31 -3.61 8.02
CA ARG A 80 19.32 -4.67 8.17
C ARG A 80 20.46 -4.22 9.09
N GLN A 81 21.02 -3.03 8.88
CA GLN A 81 22.10 -2.49 9.71
C GLN A 81 21.67 -2.32 11.17
N GLN A 82 20.46 -1.82 11.42
CA GLN A 82 19.91 -1.71 12.77
C GLN A 82 19.81 -3.09 13.43
N ARG A 83 19.25 -4.09 12.75
CA ARG A 83 19.19 -5.47 13.28
C ARG A 83 20.57 -6.06 13.56
N SER A 84 21.56 -5.85 12.69
CA SER A 84 22.94 -6.32 12.93
C SER A 84 23.56 -5.66 14.16
N ARG A 85 23.31 -4.36 14.39
CA ARG A 85 23.78 -3.64 15.59
C ARG A 85 23.16 -4.17 16.88
N TYR A 86 21.87 -4.51 16.86
CA TYR A 86 21.24 -5.14 18.03
C TYR A 86 21.71 -6.59 18.26
N ARG A 87 22.21 -7.26 17.22
CA ARG A 87 22.71 -8.65 17.32
C ARG A 87 24.06 -8.78 18.00
N SER A 88 24.84 -7.69 18.14
CA SER A 88 26.08 -7.69 18.91
C SER A 88 25.86 -7.46 20.41
N TRP A 89 24.61 -7.27 20.84
CA TRP A 89 24.18 -7.06 22.22
C TRP A 89 23.42 -8.26 22.81
N LEU A 90 23.29 -9.35 22.05
CA LEU A 90 22.79 -10.66 22.47
C LEU A 90 23.95 -11.66 22.36
#